data_AF-A0A0Q3RRQ5-F1
#
_entry.id   AF-A0A0Q3RRQ5-F1
#
_cell.length_a   1.000
_cell.length_b   1.000
_cell.length_c   1.000
_cell.angle_alpha   90.00
_cell.angle_beta   90.00
_cell.angle_gamma   90.00
#
_symmetry.space_group_name_H-M   'P 1'
#
loop_
_entity.id
_entity.type
_entity.pdbx_description
1 polymer ?
#
loop_
_entity_poly.entity_id
_entity_poly.type
_entity_poly.pdbx_seq_one_letter_code
_entity_poly.pdbx_strand_id
1 'polypeptide(L)'
;METINHLLVDCPFSRTLWHEVLSWIRSTCAPPTVGIPFADWWQTSVYSAPSTTRKGAASIIILTAQWIWKHCDAAVFDNATPNIASLADQIKTEARIWARGSSTE
;
A
#
# COMPACT_ATOMS: atom_id res chain seq x y z
N MET A 1 -16.49 8.75 -12.19
CA MET A 1 -15.55 7.63 -12.46
C MET A 1 -14.30 7.94 -11.67
N GLU A 2 -14.25 7.51 -10.41
CA GLU A 2 -13.07 7.72 -9.58
C GLU A 2 -11.92 6.89 -10.15
N THR A 3 -10.85 7.57 -10.59
CA THR A 3 -9.68 6.90 -11.14
C THR A 3 -8.89 6.24 -10.01
N ILE A 4 -8.20 5.13 -10.26
CA ILE A 4 -7.27 4.44 -9.34
C ILE A 4 -6.45 5.43 -8.48
N ASN A 5 -5.97 6.52 -9.07
CA ASN A 5 -5.23 7.56 -8.36
C ASN A 5 -6.04 8.22 -7.24
N HIS A 6 -7.31 8.59 -7.47
CA HIS A 6 -8.13 9.18 -6.41
C HIS A 6 -8.34 8.20 -5.25
N LEU A 7 -8.62 6.93 -5.54
CA LEU A 7 -8.81 5.92 -4.50
C LEU A 7 -7.51 5.64 -3.71
N LEU A 8 -6.37 5.53 -4.40
CA LEU A 8 -5.08 5.20 -3.75
C LEU A 8 -4.40 6.40 -3.08
N VAL A 9 -4.66 7.62 -3.53
CA VAL A 9 -3.91 8.84 -3.14
C VAL A 9 -4.78 9.85 -2.39
N ASP A 10 -6.01 10.07 -2.86
CA ASP A 10 -6.91 11.11 -2.35
C ASP A 10 -7.75 10.62 -1.17
N CYS A 11 -8.05 9.32 -1.12
CA CYS A 11 -8.84 8.71 -0.05
C CYS A 11 -8.13 8.81 1.32
N PRO A 12 -8.79 9.34 2.37
CA PRO A 12 -8.20 9.46 3.71
C PRO A 12 -7.87 8.10 4.33
N PHE A 13 -8.65 7.07 3.99
CA PHE A 13 -8.37 5.68 4.36
C PHE A 13 -7.01 5.23 3.81
N SER A 14 -6.79 5.43 2.50
CA SER A 14 -5.55 5.05 1.82
C SER A 14 -4.35 5.79 2.39
N ARG A 15 -4.47 7.10 2.63
CA ARG A 15 -3.38 7.90 3.22
C ARG A 15 -2.95 7.39 4.60
N THR A 16 -3.91 7.02 5.44
CA THR A 16 -3.64 6.48 6.77
C THR A 16 -2.94 5.13 6.69
N LEU A 17 -3.41 4.25 5.79
CA LEU A 17 -2.79 2.94 5.56
C LEU A 17 -1.36 3.07 5.00
N TRP A 18 -1.14 4.01 4.08
CA TRP A 18 0.20 4.33 3.57
C TRP A 18 1.14 4.76 4.68
N HIS A 19 0.70 5.65 5.57
CA HIS A 19 1.50 6.06 6.73
C HIS A 19 1.89 4.87 7.61
N GLU A 20 0.95 3.99 7.93
CA GLU A 20 1.19 2.80 8.75
C GLU A 20 2.19 1.84 8.10
N VAL A 21 2.04 1.56 6.80
CA VAL A 21 2.92 0.64 6.07
C VAL A 21 4.30 1.25 5.86
N LEU A 22 4.40 2.51 5.45
CA LEU A 22 5.67 3.20 5.21
C LEU A 22 6.47 3.34 6.51
N SER A 23 5.80 3.67 7.61
CA SER A 23 6.39 3.67 8.96
C SER A 23 6.93 2.28 9.33
N TRP A 24 6.15 1.23 9.07
CA TRP A 24 6.56 -0.14 9.37
C TRP A 24 7.80 -0.60 8.62
N ILE A 25 7.91 -0.30 7.32
CA ILE A 25 9.10 -0.63 6.52
C ILE A 25 10.25 0.36 6.73
N ARG A 26 10.09 1.33 7.64
CA ARG A 26 11.04 2.43 7.91
C ARG A 26 11.43 3.19 6.63
N SER A 27 10.49 3.32 5.70
CA SER A 27 10.73 4.08 4.48
C SER A 27 10.75 5.56 4.83
N THR A 28 11.72 6.28 4.29
CA THR A 28 11.80 7.74 4.37
C THR A 28 10.88 8.43 3.35
N CYS A 29 10.18 7.65 2.52
CA CYS A 29 9.26 8.19 1.52
C CYS A 29 8.02 8.74 2.18
N ALA A 30 7.63 9.94 1.76
CA ALA A 30 6.35 10.52 2.13
C ALA A 30 5.19 9.69 1.55
N PRO A 31 4.00 9.67 2.19
CA PRO A 31 2.80 9.10 1.60
C PRO A 31 2.48 9.77 0.24
N PRO A 32 1.72 9.09 -0.63
CA PRO A 32 1.37 9.64 -1.93
C PRO A 32 0.58 10.95 -1.75
N THR A 33 0.95 11.96 -2.55
CA THR A 33 0.38 13.31 -2.48
C THR A 33 -0.66 13.52 -3.57
N VAL A 34 -1.77 14.16 -3.23
CA VAL A 34 -2.86 14.48 -4.17
C VAL A 34 -2.32 15.31 -5.33
N GLY A 35 -2.64 14.90 -6.56
CA GLY A 35 -2.15 15.52 -7.79
C GLY A 35 -0.91 14.86 -8.40
N ILE A 36 -0.23 13.96 -7.67
CA ILE A 36 0.82 13.11 -8.24
C ILE A 36 0.21 11.74 -8.56
N PRO A 37 0.35 11.22 -9.78
CA PRO A 37 -0.13 9.89 -10.10
C PRO A 37 0.63 8.84 -9.28
N PHE A 38 -0.10 7.84 -8.78
CA PHE A 38 0.42 6.77 -7.93
C PHE A 38 1.67 6.11 -8.53
N ALA A 39 1.68 5.88 -9.84
CA ALA A 39 2.80 5.26 -10.56
C ALA A 39 4.10 6.08 -10.49
N ASP A 40 4.00 7.41 -10.47
CA ASP A 40 5.15 8.33 -10.42
C ASP A 40 5.71 8.43 -9.00
N TRP A 41 4.82 8.56 -8.01
CA TRP A 41 5.17 8.48 -6.59
C TRP A 41 5.82 7.13 -6.25
N TRP A 42 5.25 6.04 -6.76
CA TRP A 42 5.73 4.68 -6.61
C TRP A 42 7.17 4.52 -7.12
N GLN A 43 7.43 4.93 -8.36
CA GLN A 43 8.77 4.86 -8.94
C GLN A 43 9.77 5.66 -8.12
N THR A 44 9.41 6.89 -7.75
CA THR A 44 10.26 7.75 -6.92
C THR A 44 10.57 7.11 -5.57
N SER A 45 9.56 6.49 -4.93
CA SER A 45 9.71 5.85 -3.63
C SER A 45 10.61 4.61 -3.68
N VAL A 46 10.43 3.77 -4.69
CA VAL A 46 11.26 2.57 -4.91
C VAL A 46 12.69 2.98 -5.29
N TYR A 47 12.87 4.02 -6.10
CA TYR A 47 14.20 4.48 -6.50
C TYR A 47 14.98 5.09 -5.35
N SER A 48 14.28 5.81 -4.46
CA SER A 48 14.84 6.40 -3.24
C SER A 48 15.23 5.34 -2.20
N ALA A 49 14.62 4.15 -2.25
CA ALA A 49 15.00 3.04 -1.39
C ALA A 49 16.37 2.44 -1.79
N PRO A 50 17.21 2.03 -0.81
CA PRO A 50 18.49 1.39 -1.08
C PRO A 50 18.28 0.08 -1.86
N SER A 51 19.20 -0.23 -2.78
CA SER A 51 19.08 -1.37 -3.71
C SER A 51 18.83 -2.72 -3.02
N THR A 52 19.33 -2.89 -1.80
CA THR A 52 19.19 -4.09 -0.97
C THR A 52 17.77 -4.31 -0.46
N THR A 53 17.00 -3.24 -0.21
CA THR A 53 15.60 -3.32 0.27
C THR A 53 14.59 -2.92 -0.78
N ARG A 54 15.03 -2.35 -1.90
CA ARG A 54 14.21 -1.87 -3.02
C ARG A 54 13.16 -2.89 -3.48
N LYS A 55 13.55 -4.15 -3.67
CA LYS A 55 12.64 -5.21 -4.11
C LYS A 55 11.57 -5.53 -3.05
N GLY A 56 11.96 -5.56 -1.77
CA GLY A 56 11.03 -5.80 -0.66
C GLY A 56 10.06 -4.64 -0.44
N ALA A 57 10.57 -3.41 -0.42
CA ALA A 57 9.76 -2.20 -0.35
C ALA A 57 8.79 -2.14 -1.54
N ALA A 58 9.27 -2.51 -2.73
CA ALA A 58 8.43 -2.61 -3.89
C ALA A 58 7.26 -3.59 -3.69
N SER A 59 7.55 -4.84 -3.36
CA SER A 59 6.51 -5.85 -3.15
C SER A 59 5.47 -5.42 -2.10
N ILE A 60 5.91 -4.80 -0.99
CA ILE A 60 5.01 -4.36 0.09
C ILE A 60 4.06 -3.25 -0.36
N ILE A 61 4.56 -2.28 -1.11
CA ILE A 61 3.73 -1.18 -1.63
C ILE A 61 2.75 -1.71 -2.68
N ILE A 62 3.15 -2.64 -3.57
CA ILE A 62 2.22 -3.27 -4.51
C ILE A 62 1.14 -4.05 -3.75
N LEU A 63 1.50 -4.85 -2.75
CA LEU A 63 0.54 -5.57 -1.91
C LEU A 63 -0.43 -4.59 -1.24
N THR A 64 0.08 -3.49 -0.68
CA THR A 64 -0.76 -2.46 -0.04
C THR A 64 -1.74 -1.85 -1.04
N ALA A 65 -1.28 -1.49 -2.24
CA ALA A 65 -2.14 -0.98 -3.30
C ALA A 65 -3.20 -2.01 -3.75
N GLN A 66 -2.83 -3.29 -3.86
CA GLN A 66 -3.79 -4.36 -4.17
C GLN A 66 -4.84 -4.54 -3.09
N TRP A 67 -4.47 -4.46 -1.81
CA TRP A 67 -5.41 -4.53 -0.70
C TRP A 67 -6.37 -3.33 -0.66
N ILE A 68 -5.85 -2.11 -0.87
CA ILE A 68 -6.69 -0.90 -0.98
C ILE A 68 -7.64 -1.03 -2.18
N TRP A 69 -7.11 -1.45 -3.33
CA TRP A 69 -7.90 -1.66 -4.53
C TRP A 69 -9.00 -2.69 -4.29
N LYS A 70 -8.67 -3.88 -3.76
CA LYS A 70 -9.62 -4.95 -3.46
C LYS A 70 -10.67 -4.51 -2.44
N HIS A 71 -10.30 -3.71 -1.44
CA HIS A 71 -11.23 -3.20 -0.45
C HIS A 71 -12.16 -2.11 -1.00
N CYS A 72 -11.70 -1.32 -1.97
CA CYS A 72 -12.55 -0.39 -2.72
C CYS A 72 -13.41 -1.09 -3.80
N ASP A 73 -12.89 -2.15 -4.41
CA ASP A 73 -13.53 -2.93 -5.48
C ASP A 73 -14.57 -3.91 -4.93
N ALA A 74 -14.46 -4.32 -3.67
CA ALA A 74 -15.45 -5.10 -2.92
C ALA A 74 -16.79 -4.35 -2.66
N ALA A 75 -17.13 -3.40 -3.54
CA ALA A 75 -18.11 -2.33 -3.43
C ALA A 75 -17.69 -1.28 -2.40
N VAL A 76 -17.69 0.00 -2.76
CA VAL A 76 -17.40 1.14 -1.86
C VAL A 76 -18.20 0.99 -0.57
N PHE A 77 -17.52 0.44 0.44
CA PHE A 77 -17.95 0.38 1.82
C PHE A 77 -19.29 -0.33 2.06
N ASP A 78 -19.26 -1.64 2.29
CA ASP A 78 -20.38 -2.45 2.82
C ASP A 78 -20.81 -1.95 4.23
N ASN A 79 -21.23 -0.69 4.38
CA ASN A 79 -21.62 0.04 5.60
C ASN A 79 -20.75 -0.21 6.87
N ALA A 80 -19.56 -0.80 6.72
CA ALA A 80 -18.79 -1.41 7.79
C ALA A 80 -17.47 -0.66 7.90
N THR A 81 -17.37 0.23 8.89
CA THR A 81 -16.23 1.10 9.18
C THR A 81 -14.89 0.40 8.94
N PRO A 82 -13.98 0.97 8.12
CA PRO A 82 -12.76 0.28 7.77
C PRO A 82 -11.87 0.27 9.01
N ASN A 83 -11.52 -0.91 9.50
CA ASN A 83 -10.50 -0.99 10.53
C ASN A 83 -9.11 -0.97 9.88
N ILE A 84 -8.55 0.24 9.73
CA ILE A 84 -7.20 0.48 9.20
C ILE A 84 -6.16 -0.41 9.90
N ALA A 85 -6.25 -0.56 11.22
CA ALA A 85 -5.27 -1.33 11.99
C ALA A 85 -5.31 -2.82 11.63
N SER A 86 -6.52 -3.38 11.45
CA SER A 86 -6.70 -4.77 11.03
C SER A 86 -6.19 -5.00 9.61
N LEU A 87 -6.43 -4.06 8.69
CA LEU A 87 -5.92 -4.15 7.32
C LEU A 87 -4.40 -4.00 7.27
N ALA A 88 -3.82 -3.08 8.03
CA ALA A 88 -2.38 -2.93 8.14
C ALA A 88 -1.74 -4.20 8.71
N ASP A 89 -2.35 -4.83 9.70
CA ASP A 89 -1.87 -6.11 10.25
C ASP A 89 -1.94 -7.25 9.23
N GLN A 90 -3.04 -7.33 8.47
CA GLN A 90 -3.17 -8.31 7.37
C GLN A 90 -2.10 -8.11 6.31
N ILE A 91 -1.88 -6.88 5.84
CA ILE A 91 -0.83 -6.55 4.86
C ILE A 91 0.55 -6.91 5.42
N LYS A 92 0.83 -6.60 6.69
CA LYS A 92 2.09 -6.95 7.35
C LYS A 92 2.28 -8.47 7.43
N THR A 93 1.22 -9.20 7.76
CA THR A 93 1.22 -10.66 7.84
C THR A 93 1.43 -11.29 6.47
N GLU A 94 0.69 -10.86 5.46
CA GLU A 94 0.88 -11.28 4.06
C GLU A 94 2.28 -10.95 3.57
N ALA A 95 2.76 -9.72 3.75
CA ALA A 95 4.12 -9.33 3.37
C ALA A 95 5.18 -10.24 3.99
N ARG A 96 4.99 -10.67 5.25
CA ARG A 96 5.87 -11.64 5.91
C ARG A 96 5.73 -13.06 5.36
N ILE A 97 4.54 -13.48 4.95
CA ILE A 97 4.32 -14.77 4.29
C ILE A 97 5.01 -14.76 2.93
N TRP A 98 4.81 -13.71 2.12
CA TRP A 98 5.47 -13.50 0.83
C TRP A 98 6.99 -13.40 0.96
N ALA A 99 7.50 -12.79 2.03
CA ALA A 99 8.94 -12.76 2.32
C ALA A 99 9.50 -14.14 2.75
N ARG A 100 8.66 -15.02 3.32
CA ARG A 100 9.06 -16.35 3.80
C ARG A 100 8.78 -17.48 2.82
N GLY A 101 7.88 -17.27 1.87
CA GLY A 101 7.33 -18.32 1.03
C GLY A 101 7.15 -17.87 -0.41
N SER A 102 8.20 -18.08 -1.21
CA SER A 102 8.03 -18.47 -2.61
C SER A 102 7.84 -19.99 -2.68
N SER A 103 6.81 -20.51 -2.00
CA SER A 103 6.28 -21.88 -2.06
C SER A 103 4.92 -21.76 -1.35
N THR A 104 3.76 -22.00 -1.95
CA THR A 104 3.38 -23.20 -2.69
C THR A 104 2.15 -22.84 -3.53
N GLU A 105 2.14 -23.23 -4.80
CA GLU A 105 0.94 -23.37 -5.64
C GLU A 105 -0.11 -24.29 -5.02
#